data_AF-A0A7S1J7N3-F1
#
_entry.id   AF-A0A7S1J7N3-F1
#
_cell.length_a   1.000
_cell.length_b   1.000
_cell.length_c   1.000
_cell.angle_alpha   90.00
_cell.angle_beta   90.00
_cell.angle_gamma   90.00
#
_symmetry.space_group_name_H-M   'P 1'
#
loop_
_entity.id
_entity.type
_entity.pdbx_description
1 polymer ?
#
loop_
_entity_poly.entity_id
_entity_poly.type
_entity_poly.pdbx_seq_one_letter_code
_entity_poly.pdbx_strand_id
1 'polypeptide(L)'
;IHTRQHTWRGPGEASRYRSPQAPLPVVSPIEVRASKSASENPSSEDSTARSFDTLFYAPDMSTPDYVMEGEELAHLVKALRARVGDHVSLTDGRGGLFTGTLVALDRRAAQLETRLVRQDPAPTPSLTLVVAPTKQSERFEWLIEKATEL
;
A
#
# COMPACT_ATOMS: atom_id res chain seq x y z
N ILE A 1 52.46 2.00 -49.06
CA ILE A 1 52.31 3.37 -49.59
C ILE A 1 50.86 3.80 -49.35
N HIS A 2 50.68 4.79 -48.48
CA HIS A 2 49.47 5.59 -48.20
C HIS A 2 48.14 4.87 -47.88
N THR A 3 47.85 4.70 -46.59
CA THR A 3 46.50 4.43 -46.09
C THR A 3 45.97 5.68 -45.37
N ARG A 4 44.85 6.20 -45.89
CA ARG A 4 44.21 7.47 -45.51
C ARG A 4 43.57 7.39 -44.12
N GLN A 5 43.74 8.46 -43.35
CA GLN A 5 42.98 8.72 -42.13
C GLN A 5 41.58 9.24 -42.49
N HIS A 6 40.55 8.60 -41.95
CA HIS A 6 39.18 9.10 -41.96
C HIS A 6 38.83 9.59 -40.56
N THR A 7 38.67 10.90 -40.42
CA THR A 7 38.16 11.58 -39.23
C THR A 7 36.65 11.41 -39.14
N TRP A 8 36.17 10.86 -38.02
CA TRP A 8 34.75 10.67 -37.73
C TRP A 8 34.14 11.96 -37.18
N ARG A 9 33.09 12.49 -37.83
CA ARG A 9 32.20 13.54 -37.30
C ARG A 9 30.88 12.88 -36.92
N GLY A 10 30.48 13.01 -35.65
CA GLY A 10 29.21 12.48 -35.15
C GLY A 10 27.99 13.24 -35.71
N PRO A 11 26.81 12.59 -35.78
CA PRO A 11 25.56 13.29 -36.06
C PRO A 11 25.02 13.95 -34.79
N GLY A 12 24.87 15.28 -34.85
CA GLY A 12 24.18 16.09 -33.86
C GLY A 12 22.66 16.11 -34.07
N GLU A 13 21.98 16.37 -32.95
CA GLU A 13 20.63 16.94 -32.82
C GLU A 13 19.43 16.15 -33.36
N ALA A 14 18.96 15.22 -32.52
CA ALA A 14 17.64 14.63 -32.61
C ALA A 14 16.55 15.64 -32.21
N SER A 15 15.76 16.04 -33.21
CA SER A 15 14.38 16.51 -33.21
C SER A 15 13.62 16.45 -31.87
N ARG A 16 13.32 17.62 -31.29
CA ARG A 16 12.32 17.80 -30.22
C ARG A 16 10.91 17.62 -30.78
N TYR A 17 10.35 16.42 -30.65
CA TYR A 17 8.92 16.20 -30.89
C TYR A 17 8.14 16.63 -29.63
N ARG A 18 7.58 17.85 -29.63
CA ARG A 18 6.69 18.33 -28.58
C ARG A 18 5.27 17.88 -28.94
N SER A 19 4.82 16.75 -28.40
CA SER A 19 3.42 16.35 -28.50
C SER A 19 2.53 17.40 -27.81
N PRO A 20 1.42 17.85 -28.42
CA PRO A 20 0.45 18.69 -27.73
C PRO A 20 -0.29 17.85 -26.70
N GLN A 21 -0.22 18.25 -25.42
CA GLN A 21 -1.05 17.66 -24.38
C GLN A 21 -2.52 18.00 -24.65
N ALA A 22 -3.35 16.98 -24.80
CA ALA A 22 -4.80 17.14 -24.77
C ALA A 22 -5.23 17.53 -23.35
N PRO A 23 -6.15 18.50 -23.18
CA PRO A 23 -6.61 18.90 -21.85
C PRO A 23 -7.35 17.73 -21.17
N LEU A 24 -7.09 17.55 -19.87
CA LEU A 24 -7.80 16.60 -19.01
C LEU A 24 -9.30 16.95 -18.93
N PRO A 25 -10.21 15.98 -18.82
CA PRO A 25 -11.63 16.25 -18.69
C PRO A 25 -11.92 16.98 -17.36
N VAL A 26 -12.66 18.08 -17.47
CA VAL A 26 -13.19 18.83 -16.33
C VAL A 26 -14.32 17.99 -15.70
N VAL A 27 -14.08 17.45 -14.51
CA VAL A 27 -15.12 16.80 -13.69
C VAL A 27 -15.97 17.86 -13.01
N SER A 28 -17.28 17.82 -13.27
CA SER A 28 -18.27 18.71 -12.66
C SER A 28 -18.38 18.48 -11.14
N PRO A 29 -18.74 19.51 -10.33
CA PRO A 29 -18.97 19.34 -8.91
C PRO A 29 -20.18 18.42 -8.69
N ILE A 30 -20.01 17.37 -7.90
CA ILE A 30 -21.12 16.53 -7.44
C ILE A 30 -21.92 17.36 -6.42
N GLU A 31 -23.15 17.74 -6.77
CA GLU A 31 -24.10 18.32 -5.82
C GLU A 31 -24.43 17.27 -4.75
N VAL A 32 -23.93 17.49 -3.53
CA VAL A 32 -24.30 16.70 -2.35
C VAL A 32 -25.73 17.04 -1.99
N ARG A 33 -26.67 16.19 -2.43
CA ARG A 33 -28.06 16.27 -2.01
C ARG A 33 -28.16 15.77 -0.57
N ALA A 34 -28.29 16.69 0.37
CA ALA A 34 -28.62 16.37 1.76
C ALA A 34 -29.98 15.67 1.83
N SER A 35 -29.98 14.35 2.04
CA SER A 35 -31.14 13.59 2.48
C SER A 35 -31.28 13.72 3.99
N LYS A 36 -32.37 14.35 4.42
CA LYS A 36 -32.76 14.50 5.82
C LYS A 36 -33.58 13.27 6.25
N SER A 37 -33.18 12.71 7.38
CA SER A 37 -33.94 11.91 8.35
C SER A 37 -34.63 10.61 7.91
N ALA A 38 -34.09 9.49 8.41
CA ALA A 38 -34.88 8.46 9.05
C ALA A 38 -34.11 7.97 10.29
N SER A 39 -34.75 8.08 11.45
CA SER A 39 -34.31 7.47 12.69
C SER A 39 -34.54 5.96 12.55
N GLU A 40 -33.52 5.24 12.10
CA GLU A 40 -33.49 3.78 12.17
C GLU A 40 -32.65 3.40 13.38
N ASN A 41 -33.29 2.75 14.34
CA ASN A 41 -32.62 2.11 15.46
C ASN A 41 -31.46 1.27 14.91
N PRO A 42 -30.23 1.38 15.46
CA PRO A 42 -29.22 0.38 15.16
C PRO A 42 -29.75 -0.96 15.68
N SER A 43 -30.12 -1.83 14.75
CA SER A 43 -30.43 -3.23 15.00
C SER A 43 -29.26 -3.84 15.77
N SER A 44 -29.59 -4.53 16.84
CA SER A 44 -28.73 -5.09 17.88
C SER A 44 -27.78 -6.22 17.42
N GLU A 45 -27.30 -6.21 16.17
CA GLU A 45 -26.47 -7.26 15.57
C GLU A 45 -24.99 -6.88 15.43
N ASP A 46 -24.65 -5.60 15.59
CA ASP A 46 -23.30 -5.05 15.32
C ASP A 46 -22.25 -5.36 16.41
N SER A 47 -22.65 -5.93 17.56
CA SER A 47 -21.74 -6.13 18.70
C SER A 47 -20.90 -7.43 18.63
N THR A 48 -20.89 -8.14 17.50
CA THR A 48 -20.17 -9.42 17.36
C THR A 48 -18.97 -9.33 16.41
N ALA A 49 -18.78 -8.20 15.73
CA ALA A 49 -17.65 -7.99 14.82
C ALA A 49 -16.33 -8.05 15.61
N ARG A 50 -15.48 -9.03 15.30
CA ARG A 50 -14.19 -9.17 15.99
C ARG A 50 -13.19 -8.24 15.34
N SER A 51 -12.44 -7.53 16.17
CA SER A 51 -11.25 -6.81 15.73
C SER A 51 -10.01 -7.63 16.08
N PHE A 52 -9.10 -7.77 15.13
CA PHE A 52 -7.81 -8.43 15.37
C PHE A 52 -6.73 -7.40 15.69
N ASP A 53 -5.89 -7.70 16.69
CA ASP A 53 -4.73 -6.88 17.05
C ASP A 53 -3.56 -7.04 16.06
N THR A 54 -3.63 -8.03 15.17
CA THR A 54 -2.62 -8.26 14.12
C THR A 54 -2.63 -7.14 13.08
N LEU A 55 -1.43 -6.64 12.74
CA LEU A 55 -1.21 -5.70 11.66
C LEU A 55 -0.74 -6.44 10.39
N PHE A 56 -1.47 -6.25 9.29
CA PHE A 56 -1.17 -6.85 7.99
C PHE A 56 -0.42 -5.88 7.08
N TYR A 57 0.54 -6.38 6.30
CA TYR A 57 1.27 -5.56 5.33
C TYR A 57 0.57 -5.55 3.96
N ALA A 58 0.41 -4.35 3.39
CA ALA A 58 -0.32 -4.14 2.14
C ALA A 58 0.32 -2.98 1.34
N PRO A 59 1.44 -3.24 0.63
CA PRO A 59 2.21 -2.18 -0.05
C PRO A 59 1.44 -1.49 -1.18
N ASP A 60 0.49 -2.20 -1.78
CA ASP A 60 -0.34 -1.73 -2.89
C ASP A 60 -1.75 -1.33 -2.40
N MET A 61 -1.85 -0.90 -1.14
CA MET A 61 -3.11 -0.51 -0.51
C MET A 61 -3.86 0.56 -1.32
N SER A 62 -5.17 0.36 -1.43
CA SER A 62 -6.11 1.32 -2.00
C SER A 62 -7.31 1.51 -1.07
N THR A 63 -7.99 2.65 -1.21
CA THR A 63 -9.29 2.93 -0.60
C THR A 63 -10.29 3.30 -1.71
N PRO A 64 -11.60 3.06 -1.54
CA PRO A 64 -12.24 2.46 -0.35
C PRO A 64 -12.19 0.93 -0.32
N ASP A 65 -11.58 0.28 -1.31
CA ASP A 65 -11.55 -1.19 -1.43
C ASP A 65 -10.13 -1.71 -1.58
N TYR A 66 -9.86 -2.89 -1.01
CA TYR A 66 -8.59 -3.60 -1.14
C TYR A 66 -8.80 -5.11 -1.23
N VAL A 67 -7.96 -5.78 -2.01
CA VAL A 67 -7.94 -7.24 -2.14
C VAL A 67 -6.65 -7.77 -1.53
N MET A 68 -6.78 -8.59 -0.49
CA MET A 68 -5.67 -9.27 0.17
C MET A 68 -5.53 -10.69 -0.39
N GLU A 69 -4.30 -11.03 -0.80
CA GLU A 69 -3.94 -12.34 -1.35
C GLU A 69 -2.63 -12.85 -0.69
N GLY A 70 -2.18 -14.04 -1.08
CA GLY A 70 -0.85 -14.54 -0.71
C GLY A 70 -0.71 -14.91 0.77
N GLU A 71 0.41 -14.51 1.38
CA GLU A 71 0.80 -14.88 2.74
C GLU A 71 -0.13 -14.26 3.80
N GLU A 72 -0.47 -12.98 3.62
CA GLU A 72 -1.36 -12.25 4.53
C GLU A 72 -2.75 -12.89 4.59
N LEU A 73 -3.29 -13.31 3.44
CA LEU A 73 -4.54 -14.07 3.40
C LEU A 73 -4.43 -15.40 4.15
N ALA A 74 -3.31 -16.12 3.99
CA ALA A 74 -3.12 -17.39 4.67
C ALA A 74 -3.10 -17.21 6.20
N HIS A 75 -2.46 -16.15 6.70
CA HIS A 75 -2.48 -15.80 8.12
C HIS A 75 -3.90 -15.47 8.60
N LEU A 76 -4.63 -14.63 7.86
CA LEU A 76 -6.00 -14.23 8.14
C LEU A 76 -6.95 -15.44 8.24
N VAL A 77 -6.87 -16.38 7.29
CA VAL A 77 -7.78 -17.54 7.22
C VAL A 77 -7.37 -18.66 8.18
N LYS A 78 -6.08 -19.00 8.24
CA LYS A 78 -5.63 -20.21 8.97
C LYS A 78 -5.34 -19.94 10.44
N ALA A 79 -4.69 -18.82 10.73
CA ALA A 79 -4.30 -18.46 12.09
C ALA A 79 -5.46 -17.77 12.82
N LEU A 80 -5.98 -16.70 12.22
CA LEU A 80 -7.03 -15.88 12.85
C LEU A 80 -8.44 -16.42 12.64
N ARG A 81 -8.63 -17.27 11.61
CA ARG A 81 -9.93 -17.86 11.25
C ARG A 81 -11.01 -16.80 11.05
N ALA A 82 -10.61 -15.70 10.40
CA ALA A 82 -11.47 -14.55 10.14
C ALA A 82 -12.70 -14.95 9.32
N ARG A 83 -13.77 -14.18 9.50
CA ARG A 83 -15.05 -14.31 8.79
C ARG A 83 -15.48 -12.95 8.27
N VAL A 84 -16.38 -12.97 7.29
CA VAL A 84 -17.03 -11.75 6.81
C VAL A 84 -17.64 -11.01 8.00
N GLY A 85 -17.40 -9.70 8.05
CA GLY A 85 -17.74 -8.80 9.15
C GLY A 85 -16.61 -8.56 10.15
N ASP A 86 -15.52 -9.36 10.14
CA ASP A 86 -14.38 -9.11 11.02
C ASP A 86 -13.54 -7.91 10.53
N HIS A 87 -12.90 -7.23 11.48
CA HIS A 87 -12.04 -6.07 11.24
C HIS A 87 -10.56 -6.42 11.36
N VAL A 88 -9.75 -5.86 10.47
CA VAL A 88 -8.29 -5.98 10.46
C VAL A 88 -7.61 -4.61 10.43
N SER A 89 -6.38 -4.56 10.94
CA SER A 89 -5.49 -3.42 10.78
C SER A 89 -4.51 -3.67 9.64
N LEU A 90 -4.27 -2.66 8.80
CA LEU A 90 -3.38 -2.78 7.63
C LEU A 90 -2.40 -1.60 7.59
N THR A 91 -1.20 -1.82 7.08
CA THR A 91 -0.24 -0.75 6.79
C THR A 91 0.38 -0.89 5.40
N ASP A 92 0.63 0.25 4.74
CA ASP A 92 1.32 0.32 3.46
C ASP A 92 2.86 0.37 3.57
N GLY A 93 3.38 0.44 4.81
CA GLY A 93 4.81 0.63 5.09
C GLY A 93 5.34 2.01 4.71
N ARG A 94 4.48 2.96 4.36
CA ARG A 94 4.80 4.35 4.00
C ARG A 94 4.19 5.34 4.99
N GLY A 95 3.89 4.87 6.21
CA GLY A 95 3.27 5.62 7.29
C GLY A 95 1.74 5.57 7.31
N GLY A 96 1.09 4.95 6.32
CA GLY A 96 -0.36 4.77 6.31
C GLY A 96 -0.78 3.63 7.25
N LEU A 97 -1.74 3.91 8.12
CA LEU A 97 -2.45 2.93 8.93
C LEU A 97 -3.93 2.94 8.53
N PHE A 98 -4.45 1.77 8.18
CA PHE A 98 -5.81 1.59 7.68
C PHE A 98 -6.54 0.56 8.54
N THR A 99 -7.86 0.71 8.58
CA THR A 99 -8.76 -0.36 9.03
C THR A 99 -9.43 -0.96 7.81
N GLY A 100 -9.64 -2.28 7.84
CA GLY A 100 -10.37 -3.02 6.81
C GLY A 100 -11.49 -3.84 7.43
N THR A 101 -12.69 -3.75 6.88
CA THR A 101 -13.80 -4.66 7.19
C THR A 101 -13.85 -5.74 6.12
N LEU A 102 -13.79 -7.01 6.52
CA LEU A 102 -13.85 -8.11 5.59
C LEU A 102 -15.26 -8.27 5.02
N VAL A 103 -15.46 -8.00 3.74
CA VAL A 103 -16.78 -8.08 3.09
C VAL A 103 -16.97 -9.36 2.28
N ALA A 104 -15.89 -9.95 1.79
CA ALA A 104 -15.91 -11.27 1.17
C ALA A 104 -14.62 -12.04 1.48
N LEU A 105 -14.73 -13.36 1.61
CA LEU A 105 -13.59 -14.23 1.89
C LEU A 105 -13.71 -15.54 1.12
N ASP A 106 -12.70 -15.84 0.32
CA ASP A 106 -12.53 -17.15 -0.30
C ASP A 106 -11.13 -17.72 -0.03
N ARG A 107 -10.76 -18.82 -0.72
CA ARG A 107 -9.48 -19.51 -0.50
C ARG A 107 -8.27 -18.79 -1.10
N ARG A 108 -8.48 -17.86 -2.02
CA ARG A 108 -7.45 -17.17 -2.82
C ARG A 108 -7.40 -15.68 -2.57
N ALA A 109 -8.52 -15.07 -2.15
CA ALA A 109 -8.60 -13.65 -1.89
C ALA A 109 -9.55 -13.32 -0.72
N ALA A 110 -9.26 -12.20 -0.08
CA ALA A 110 -10.13 -11.50 0.87
C ALA A 110 -10.42 -10.10 0.32
N GLN A 111 -11.70 -9.72 0.25
CA GLN A 111 -12.11 -8.37 -0.14
C GLN A 111 -12.40 -7.57 1.11
N LEU A 112 -11.81 -6.39 1.21
CA LEU A 112 -11.93 -5.51 2.35
C LEU A 112 -12.41 -4.14 1.92
N GLU A 113 -13.39 -3.61 2.66
CA GLU A 113 -13.69 -2.18 2.66
C GLU A 113 -12.71 -1.49 3.61
N THR A 114 -11.86 -0.62 3.06
CA THR A 114 -10.74 0.00 3.75
C THR A 114 -10.94 1.48 3.98
N ARG A 115 -10.43 1.96 5.13
CA ARG A 115 -10.42 3.36 5.51
C ARG A 115 -9.10 3.74 6.14
N LEU A 116 -8.54 4.86 5.72
CA LEU A 116 -7.36 5.45 6.36
C LEU A 116 -7.73 5.91 7.79
N VAL A 117 -6.98 5.42 8.76
CA VAL A 117 -7.09 5.77 10.18
C VAL A 117 -6.10 6.86 10.54
N ARG A 118 -4.84 6.71 10.13
CA ARG A 118 -3.77 7.67 10.42
C ARG A 118 -2.71 7.65 9.33
N GLN A 119 -2.08 8.80 9.11
CA GLN A 119 -0.89 8.94 8.28
C GLN A 119 0.23 9.50 9.15
N ASP A 120 1.24 8.67 9.41
CA ASP A 120 2.42 9.08 10.15
C ASP A 120 3.48 9.62 9.17
N PRO A 121 4.11 10.78 9.44
CA PRO A 121 5.17 11.30 8.60
C PRO A 121 6.45 10.46 8.75
N ALA A 122 7.34 10.55 7.76
CA ALA A 122 8.67 9.96 7.89
C ALA A 122 9.43 10.56 9.09
N PRO A 123 10.17 9.76 9.86
CA PRO A 123 10.87 10.24 11.05
C PRO A 123 11.93 11.28 10.69
N THR A 124 12.00 12.32 11.54
CA THR A 124 13.00 13.40 11.42
C THR A 124 13.75 13.56 12.74
N PRO A 125 15.10 13.49 12.74
CA PRO A 125 15.97 13.28 11.58
C PRO A 125 15.90 11.84 11.03
N SER A 126 16.30 11.66 9.76
CA SER A 126 16.46 10.33 9.18
C SER A 126 17.68 9.63 9.77
N LEU A 127 17.54 8.36 10.17
CA LEU A 127 18.64 7.51 10.60
C LEU A 127 19.14 6.68 9.41
N THR A 128 20.45 6.65 9.17
CA THR A 128 21.08 5.79 8.16
C THR A 128 22.14 4.92 8.81
N LEU A 129 21.96 3.60 8.70
CA LEU A 129 22.90 2.61 9.22
C LEU A 129 23.73 2.03 8.07
N VAL A 130 25.05 2.07 8.17
CA VAL A 130 25.98 1.51 7.17
C VAL A 130 26.73 0.35 7.82
N VAL A 131 26.56 -0.86 7.25
CA VAL A 131 27.15 -2.09 7.81
C VAL A 131 27.89 -2.87 6.73
N ALA A 132 29.07 -3.38 7.08
CA ALA A 132 29.83 -4.27 6.21
C ALA A 132 29.13 -5.64 6.10
N PRO A 133 29.03 -6.26 4.91
CA PRO A 133 28.44 -7.58 4.75
C PRO A 133 29.12 -8.61 5.66
N THR A 134 28.32 -9.31 6.47
CA THR A 134 28.83 -10.36 7.36
C THR A 134 28.87 -11.70 6.63
N LYS A 135 29.85 -12.55 7.00
CA LYS A 135 29.92 -13.94 6.51
C LYS A 135 28.74 -14.79 7.00
N GLN A 136 28.15 -14.43 8.13
CA GLN A 136 27.02 -15.12 8.75
C GLN A 136 25.75 -14.30 8.53
N SER A 137 24.78 -14.86 7.80
CA SER A 137 23.48 -14.23 7.53
C SER A 137 22.66 -13.98 8.79
N GLU A 138 22.73 -14.88 9.77
CA GLU A 138 22.04 -14.75 11.07
C GLU A 138 22.34 -13.42 11.77
N ARG A 139 23.58 -12.93 11.67
CA ARG A 139 23.96 -11.63 12.24
C ARG A 139 23.29 -10.45 11.54
N PHE A 140 23.02 -10.60 10.25
CA PHE A 140 22.38 -9.57 9.44
C PHE A 140 20.86 -9.56 9.69
N GLU A 141 20.24 -10.73 9.79
CA GLU A 141 18.82 -10.85 10.18
C GLU A 141 18.57 -10.25 11.57
N TRP A 142 19.42 -10.62 12.56
CA TRP A 142 19.34 -10.05 13.90
C TRP A 142 19.50 -8.52 13.91
N LEU A 143 20.41 -7.99 13.08
CA LEU A 143 20.59 -6.55 12.96
C LEU A 143 19.34 -5.86 12.40
N ILE A 144 18.70 -6.42 11.37
CA ILE A 144 17.48 -5.86 10.78
C ILE A 144 16.37 -5.81 11.82
N GLU A 145 16.18 -6.90 12.56
CA GLU A 145 15.21 -6.96 13.67
C GLU A 145 15.44 -5.80 14.65
N LYS A 146 16.66 -5.65 15.16
CA LYS A 146 16.97 -4.58 16.12
C LYS A 146 16.95 -3.18 15.54
N ALA A 147 17.29 -3.01 14.26
CA ALA A 147 17.16 -1.72 13.60
C ALA A 147 15.70 -1.27 13.47
N THR A 148 14.73 -2.19 13.42
CA THR A 148 13.30 -1.87 13.39
C THR A 148 12.68 -1.60 14.77
N GLU A 149 13.37 -1.93 15.87
CA GLU A 149 12.91 -1.69 17.25
C GLU A 149 13.36 -0.32 17.82
N LEU A 150 14.38 0.31 17.23
CA LEU A 150 15.01 1.57 17.69
C LEU A 150 14.35 2.82 17.11
#